data_AF-A0A6I2R7M5-F1
#
_entry.id   AF-A0A6I2R7M5-F1
#
_cell.length_a   1.000
_cell.length_b   1.000
_cell.length_c   1.000
_cell.angle_alpha   90.00
_cell.angle_beta   90.00
_cell.angle_gamma   90.00
#
_symmetry.space_group_name_H-M   'P 1'
#
loop_
_entity.id
_entity.type
_entity.pdbx_description
1 polymer ?
#
loop_
_entity_poly.entity_id
_entity_poly.type
_entity_poly.pdbx_seq_one_letter_code
_entity_poly.pdbx_strand_id
1 'polypeptide(L)'
;MNRSRDYYRKQRARVIRRKQKIIHGLNDYWHVEHAGMLSKGKIHCSCPMCRHKSYDEKSMSDKRKDEFAQQQLDELACNPLEDLLSES
;
A
#
# COMPACT_ATOMS: atom_id res chain seq x y z
N MET A 1 -21.12 12.22 19.27
CA MET A 1 -21.54 11.21 18.27
C MET A 1 -20.84 9.89 18.57
N ASN A 2 -21.49 9.00 19.32
CA ASN A 2 -20.90 7.71 19.68
C ASN A 2 -21.00 6.77 18.49
N ARG A 3 -19.85 6.30 18.00
CA ARG A 3 -19.81 5.32 16.91
C ARG A 3 -20.34 3.99 17.41
N SER A 4 -20.98 3.21 16.54
CA SER A 4 -21.57 1.92 16.93
C SER A 4 -20.51 0.92 17.39
N ARG A 5 -20.91 -0.06 18.20
CA ARG A 5 -20.03 -1.17 18.60
C ARG A 5 -19.42 -1.90 17.40
N ASP A 6 -20.20 -2.02 16.33
CA ASP A 6 -19.74 -2.64 15.07
C ASP A 6 -18.67 -1.83 14.37
N TYR A 7 -18.72 -0.50 14.43
CA TYR A 7 -17.64 0.34 13.93
C TYR A 7 -16.32 0.01 14.62
N TYR A 8 -16.31 -0.07 15.96
CA TYR A 8 -15.10 -0.38 16.71
C TYR A 8 -14.58 -1.80 16.42
N ARG A 9 -15.47 -2.78 16.24
CA ARG A 9 -15.11 -4.13 15.81
C ARG A 9 -14.45 -4.14 14.42
N LYS A 10 -15.05 -3.42 13.45
CA LYS A 10 -14.51 -3.28 12.09
C LYS A 10 -13.14 -2.59 12.09
N GLN A 11 -12.98 -1.51 12.87
CA GLN A 11 -11.69 -0.82 13.01
C GLN A 11 -10.63 -1.72 13.64
N ARG A 12 -10.97 -2.43 14.72
CA ARG A 12 -10.05 -3.38 15.37
C ARG A 12 -9.58 -4.46 14.37
N ALA A 13 -10.50 -5.07 13.63
CA ALA A 13 -10.17 -6.07 12.62
C ALA A 13 -9.27 -5.50 11.50
N ARG A 14 -9.53 -4.27 11.05
CA ARG A 14 -8.70 -3.58 10.05
C ARG A 14 -7.26 -3.39 10.54
N VAL A 15 -7.08 -2.95 11.79
CA VAL A 15 -5.76 -2.75 12.40
C VAL A 15 -5.01 -4.07 12.55
N ILE A 16 -5.67 -5.12 13.02
CA ILE A 16 -5.07 -6.46 13.18
C ILE A 16 -4.59 -6.98 11.83
N ARG A 17 -5.45 -6.97 10.79
CA ARG A 17 -5.09 -7.45 9.45
C ARG A 17 -3.90 -6.70 8.86
N ARG A 18 -3.83 -5.38 9.05
CA ARG A 18 -2.68 -4.59 8.61
C ARG A 18 -1.39 -5.06 9.25
N LYS A 19 -1.40 -5.26 10.58
CA LYS A 19 -0.22 -5.67 11.32
C LYS A 19 0.25 -7.07 10.95
N GLN A 20 -0.68 -8.00 10.68
CA GLN A 20 -0.33 -9.33 10.16
C GLN A 20 0.43 -9.23 8.84
N LYS A 21 -0.04 -8.41 7.89
CA LYS A 21 0.66 -8.21 6.61
C LYS A 21 2.09 -7.68 6.78
N ILE A 22 2.29 -6.75 7.72
CA ILE A 22 3.62 -6.19 8.01
C ILE A 22 4.53 -7.28 8.59
N ILE A 23 4.03 -8.09 9.52
CA ILE A 23 4.80 -9.18 10.12
C ILE A 23 5.20 -10.23 9.06
N HIS A 24 4.25 -10.64 8.22
CA HIS A 24 4.53 -11.55 7.11
C HIS A 24 5.54 -10.97 6.11
N GLY A 25 5.45 -9.67 5.78
CA GLY A 25 6.43 -9.01 4.92
C GLY A 25 7.83 -8.90 5.53
N LEU A 26 7.96 -9.10 6.84
CA LEU A 26 9.22 -9.13 7.58
C LEU A 26 9.65 -10.55 7.95
N ASN A 27 9.21 -11.56 7.18
CA ASN A 27 9.53 -12.98 7.40
C ASN A 27 9.18 -13.47 8.82
N ASP A 28 8.03 -13.05 9.34
CA ASP A 28 7.51 -13.45 10.64
C ASP A 28 8.47 -13.18 11.83
N TYR A 29 9.30 -12.14 11.70
CA TYR A 29 10.22 -11.68 12.76
C TYR A 29 9.53 -11.49 14.13
N TRP A 30 8.26 -11.08 14.13
CA TRP A 30 7.48 -10.97 15.35
C TRP A 30 6.63 -12.22 15.56
N HIS A 31 6.96 -13.00 16.60
CA HIS A 31 6.12 -14.12 17.01
C HIS A 31 4.77 -13.65 17.53
N VAL A 32 3.68 -14.06 16.86
CA VAL A 32 2.30 -13.74 17.24
C VAL A 32 1.50 -15.01 17.43
N GLU A 33 1.29 -15.41 18.69
CA GLU A 33 0.48 -16.58 19.03
C GLU A 33 -1.00 -16.42 18.65
N HIS A 34 -1.57 -15.24 18.94
CA HIS A 34 -2.97 -14.97 18.67
C HIS A 34 -3.19 -13.56 18.08
N ALA A 35 -4.08 -13.46 17.10
CA ALA A 35 -4.39 -12.21 16.40
C ALA A 35 -4.82 -11.05 17.33
N GLY A 36 -5.39 -11.38 18.50
CA GLY A 36 -5.76 -10.43 19.54
C GLY A 36 -4.58 -9.59 20.08
N MET A 37 -3.36 -10.12 20.06
CA MET A 37 -2.15 -9.39 20.50
C MET A 37 -1.83 -8.18 19.62
N LEU A 38 -2.29 -8.19 18.38
CA LEU A 38 -2.10 -7.08 17.45
C LEU A 38 -3.09 -5.92 17.70
N SER A 39 -4.08 -6.11 18.57
CA SER A 39 -5.09 -5.09 18.87
C SER A 39 -4.61 -3.95 19.77
N LYS A 40 -3.63 -4.19 20.64
CA LYS A 40 -2.99 -3.21 21.55
C LYS A 40 -1.58 -3.70 21.90
N GLY A 41 -0.58 -2.82 21.94
CA GLY A 41 0.65 -3.10 22.69
C GLY A 41 1.97 -2.84 21.96
N LYS A 42 2.34 -3.62 20.94
CA LYS A 42 3.75 -3.69 20.50
C LYS A 42 4.08 -3.08 19.14
N ILE A 43 3.06 -2.85 18.32
CA ILE A 43 3.21 -2.30 16.96
C ILE A 43 2.34 -1.05 16.87
N HIS A 44 2.93 0.11 17.13
CA HIS A 44 2.26 1.41 17.00
C HIS A 44 2.30 1.82 15.53
N CYS A 45 1.23 2.44 15.02
CA CYS A 45 1.20 2.87 13.61
C CYS A 45 2.25 3.94 13.29
N SER A 46 2.86 4.57 14.30
CA SER A 46 4.00 5.47 14.19
C SER A 46 5.36 4.77 14.14
N CYS A 47 5.46 3.46 14.40
CA CYS A 47 6.75 2.77 14.31
C CYS A 47 7.27 2.81 12.87
N PRO A 48 8.59 2.88 12.62
CA PRO A 48 9.14 2.96 11.26
C PRO A 48 8.58 1.88 10.32
N MET A 49 8.45 0.63 10.81
CA MET A 49 7.87 -0.49 10.06
C MET A 49 6.38 -0.30 9.69
N CYS A 50 5.60 0.41 10.51
CA CYS A 50 4.19 0.74 10.23
C CYS A 50 3.98 2.07 9.51
N ARG A 51 4.96 2.98 9.63
CA ARG A 51 4.99 4.34 9.08
C ARG A 51 5.30 4.35 7.59
N HIS A 52 5.92 3.29 7.06
CA HIS A 52 6.31 3.15 5.64
C HIS A 52 5.25 3.62 4.63
N LYS A 53 3.96 3.46 4.96
CA LYS A 53 2.82 3.92 4.15
C LYS A 53 2.81 5.43 3.82
N SER A 54 3.30 6.30 4.71
CA SER A 54 2.99 7.74 4.62
C SER A 54 4.17 8.64 4.23
N TYR A 55 5.41 8.15 4.23
CA TYR A 55 6.58 8.99 3.92
C TYR A 55 7.55 8.35 2.93
N ASP A 56 7.69 7.02 2.95
CA ASP A 56 8.72 6.35 2.16
C ASP A 56 8.21 5.95 0.76
N GLU A 57 6.90 5.70 0.64
CA GLU A 57 6.25 5.38 -0.62
C GLU A 57 5.46 6.57 -1.18
N LYS A 58 5.50 6.75 -2.51
CA LYS A 58 4.61 7.67 -3.22
C LYS A 58 3.15 7.39 -2.87
N SER A 59 2.32 8.45 -2.83
CA SER A 59 0.89 8.29 -2.56
C SER A 59 0.26 7.38 -3.63
N MET A 60 -0.85 6.69 -3.31
CA MET A 60 -1.56 5.88 -4.31
C MET A 60 -2.02 6.70 -5.51
N SER A 61 -2.25 8.00 -5.33
CA SER A 61 -2.58 8.91 -6.42
C SER A 61 -1.39 9.09 -7.36
N ASP A 62 -0.21 9.35 -6.79
CA ASP A 62 1.01 9.57 -7.58
C ASP A 62 1.47 8.29 -8.26
N LYS A 63 1.36 7.13 -7.60
CA LYS A 63 1.62 5.83 -8.23
C LYS A 63 0.78 5.59 -9.49
N ARG A 64 -0.51 5.94 -9.47
CA ARG A 64 -1.36 5.83 -10.67
C ARG A 64 -0.95 6.79 -11.79
N LYS A 65 -0.46 7.99 -11.42
CA LYS A 65 0.07 8.94 -12.40
C LYS A 65 1.36 8.41 -13.02
N ASP A 66 2.25 7.84 -12.21
CA ASP A 66 3.47 7.20 -12.70
C ASP A 66 3.13 6.03 -13.62
N GLU A 67 2.18 5.15 -13.25
CA GLU A 67 1.71 4.03 -14.09
C GLU A 67 1.15 4.52 -15.43
N PHE A 68 0.34 5.58 -15.41
CA PHE A 68 -0.18 6.19 -16.64
C PHE A 68 0.91 6.83 -17.49
N ALA A 69 1.87 7.53 -16.87
CA ALA A 69 3.02 8.10 -17.58
C ALA A 69 3.88 7.00 -18.21
N GLN A 70 4.09 5.89 -17.51
CA GLN A 70 4.82 4.74 -18.02
C GLN A 70 4.11 4.11 -19.23
N GLN A 71 2.79 3.95 -19.16
CA GLN A 71 1.99 3.44 -20.30
C GLN A 71 2.13 4.31 -21.55
N GLN A 72 2.10 5.64 -21.41
CA GLN A 72 2.30 6.54 -22.54
C GLN A 72 3.72 6.45 -23.11
N LEU A 73 4.74 6.30 -22.27
CA LEU A 73 6.11 6.11 -22.73
C LEU A 73 6.28 4.78 -23.47
N ASP A 74 5.66 3.71 -22.97
CA ASP A 74 5.72 2.39 -23.58
C ASP A 74 5.00 2.38 -24.94
N GLU A 75 3.88 3.10 -25.07
CA GLU A 75 3.15 3.28 -26.33
C GLU A 75 3.98 4.05 -27.37
N LEU A 76 4.64 5.13 -26.97
CA LEU A 76 5.57 5.87 -27.84
C LEU A 76 6.80 5.02 -28.23
N ALA A 77 7.30 4.18 -27.32
CA ALA A 77 8.43 3.30 -27.59
C ALA A 77 8.08 2.14 -28.53
N CYS A 78 6.81 1.71 -28.57
CA CYS A 78 6.35 0.58 -29.39
C CYS A 78 5.90 0.97 -30.81
N ASN A 79 5.85 2.27 -31.14
CA ASN A 79 5.56 2.77 -32.49
C ASN A 79 6.77 3.46 -33.14
N PRO A 80 7.86 2.76 -33.51
CA PRO A 80 9.00 3.44 -34.12
C PRO A 80 8.86 3.72 -35.63
N LEU A 81 7.70 3.51 -36.27
CA LEU A 81 7.61 3.57 -37.74
C LEU A 81 6.26 3.97 -38.37
N GLU A 82 5.44 4.81 -37.72
CA GLU A 82 4.27 5.40 -38.41
C GLU A 82 4.41 6.91 -38.68
N ASP A 83 5.15 7.65 -37.86
CA ASP A 83 5.28 9.11 -38.03
C ASP A 83 6.30 9.55 -39.10
N LEU A 84 7.18 8.65 -39.59
CA LEU A 84 8.20 8.97 -40.62
C LEU A 84 7.80 8.61 -42.06
N LEU A 85 6.64 7.97 -42.26
CA LEU A 85 6.14 7.59 -43.60
C LEU A 85 4.91 8.40 -44.04
N SER A 86 4.42 9.33 -43.21
CA SER A 86 3.29 10.21 -43.54
C SER A 86 3.70 11.50 -44.27
N GLU A 87 5.00 11.78 -44.43
CA GLU A 87 5.51 12.99 -45.10
C GLU A 87 6.18 12.71 -46.46
N SER A 88 6.01 11.50 -47.03
CA SER A 88 6.55 11.14 -48.37
C SER A 88 5.47 11.04 -49.43
#